data_AF-G7W3C7-F1
#
_entry.id   AF-G7W3C7-F1
#
_cell.length_a   1.000
_cell.length_b   1.000
_cell.length_c   1.000
_cell.angle_alpha   90.00
_cell.angle_beta   90.00
_cell.angle_gamma   90.00
#
_symmetry.space_group_name_H-M   'P 1'
#
loop_
_entity.id
_entity.type
_entity.pdbx_description
1 polymer ?
#
loop_
_entity_poly.entity_id
_entity_poly.type
_entity_poly.pdbx_seq_one_letter_code
_entity_poly.pdbx_strand_id
1 'polypeptide(L)'
;MDNMKNTQFEKRIDILLEWKSRLLQLVEDELSPFDKWCAKNELSTADQHFLTNLCILFSMRLHPDQNNPDVQKITRNFEELFEVTDFELSYEEFEKFIKDYQLKERPIHEWDAREVLEKLAESNRSIELKEKLLS
;
A
#
# COMPACT_ATOMS: atom_id res chain seq x y z
N MET A 1 2.42 -32.23 26.98
CA MET A 1 3.49 -31.22 27.11
C MET A 1 3.33 -30.11 26.06
N ASP A 2 3.00 -30.44 24.82
CA ASP A 2 2.68 -29.44 23.77
C ASP A 2 1.48 -28.56 24.09
N ASN A 3 0.44 -29.11 24.73
CA ASN A 3 -0.77 -28.35 25.05
C ASN A 3 -0.49 -27.15 25.99
N MET A 4 0.44 -27.30 26.94
CA MET A 4 0.79 -26.24 27.89
C MET A 4 1.62 -25.12 27.24
N LYS A 5 2.48 -25.47 26.27
CA LYS A 5 3.25 -24.52 25.46
C LYS A 5 2.32 -23.73 24.54
N ASN A 6 1.35 -24.39 23.90
CA ASN A 6 0.36 -23.73 23.05
C ASN A 6 -0.47 -22.71 23.84
N THR A 7 -0.97 -23.08 25.02
CA THR A 7 -1.68 -22.13 25.91
C THR A 7 -0.82 -20.95 26.34
N GLN A 8 0.50 -21.14 26.49
CA GLN A 8 1.40 -20.04 26.82
C GLN A 8 1.63 -19.11 25.63
N PHE A 9 1.71 -19.64 24.41
CA PHE A 9 1.82 -18.83 23.20
C PHE A 9 0.55 -18.04 22.92
N GLU A 10 -0.63 -18.64 23.08
CA GLU A 10 -1.92 -17.96 22.95
C GLU A 10 -2.00 -16.75 23.89
N LYS A 11 -1.69 -16.93 25.18
CA LYS A 11 -1.64 -15.82 26.15
C LYS A 11 -0.66 -14.71 25.76
N ARG A 12 0.50 -15.08 25.18
CA ARG A 12 1.48 -14.07 24.73
C ARG A 12 0.96 -13.31 23.52
N ILE A 13 0.28 -13.99 22.59
CA ILE A 13 -0.38 -13.36 21.44
C ILE A 13 -1.44 -12.37 21.92
N ASP A 14 -2.30 -12.78 22.86
CA ASP A 14 -3.35 -11.91 23.42
C ASP A 14 -2.77 -10.63 24.04
N ILE A 15 -1.70 -10.77 24.84
CA ILE A 15 -0.98 -9.63 25.40
C ILE A 15 -0.45 -8.75 24.26
N LEU A 16 0.25 -9.31 23.28
CA LEU A 16 0.80 -8.51 22.18
C LEU A 16 -0.29 -7.78 21.37
N LEU A 17 -1.44 -8.40 21.16
CA LEU A 17 -2.58 -7.76 20.50
C LEU A 17 -3.16 -6.62 21.33
N GLU A 18 -3.27 -6.79 22.66
CA GLU A 18 -3.67 -5.72 23.58
C GLU A 18 -2.70 -4.54 23.53
N TRP A 19 -1.38 -4.81 23.58
CA TRP A 19 -0.35 -3.78 23.49
C TRP A 19 -0.36 -3.07 22.14
N LYS A 20 -0.54 -3.80 21.02
CA LYS A 20 -0.72 -3.21 19.69
C LYS A 20 -1.89 -2.23 19.68
N SER A 21 -3.04 -2.64 20.21
CA SER A 21 -4.24 -1.80 20.30
C SER A 21 -4.00 -0.52 21.11
N ARG A 22 -3.39 -0.64 22.29
CA ARG A 22 -3.05 0.52 23.14
C ARG A 22 -2.05 1.46 22.49
N LEU A 23 -1.01 0.92 21.84
CA LEU A 23 -0.03 1.74 21.13
C LEU A 23 -0.70 2.53 20.00
N LEU A 24 -1.56 1.89 19.21
CA LEU A 24 -2.31 2.56 18.15
C LEU A 24 -3.19 3.71 18.67
N GLN A 25 -3.83 3.54 19.83
CA GLN A 25 -4.60 4.62 20.49
C GLN A 25 -3.71 5.78 20.94
N LEU A 26 -2.51 5.48 21.45
CA LEU A 26 -1.58 6.51 21.93
C LEU A 26 -0.97 7.34 20.80
N VAL A 27 -0.75 6.73 19.64
CA VAL A 27 -0.17 7.42 18.46
C VAL A 27 -1.23 7.83 17.44
N GLU A 28 -2.52 7.67 17.75
CA GLU A 28 -3.60 7.86 16.77
C GLU A 28 -3.53 9.24 16.12
N ASP A 29 -3.29 10.30 16.90
CA ASP A 29 -3.22 11.66 16.36
C ASP A 29 -1.96 11.94 15.53
N GLU A 30 -0.92 11.10 15.66
CA GLU A 30 0.34 11.25 14.93
C GLU A 30 0.39 10.45 13.62
N LEU A 31 -0.46 9.43 13.48
CA LEU A 31 -0.51 8.62 12.27
C LEU A 31 -1.14 9.38 11.10
N SER A 32 -0.53 9.28 9.92
CA SER A 32 -1.15 9.81 8.70
C SER A 32 -2.43 9.03 8.36
N PRO A 33 -3.39 9.62 7.62
CA PRO A 33 -4.61 8.93 7.18
C PRO A 33 -4.36 7.58 6.51
N PHE A 34 -3.31 7.45 5.72
CA PHE A 34 -2.89 6.21 5.07
C PHE A 34 -2.37 5.20 6.08
N ASP A 35 -1.54 5.62 7.04
CA ASP A 35 -1.01 4.70 8.05
C ASP A 35 -2.13 4.18 8.97
N LYS A 36 -3.14 5.01 9.28
CA LYS A 36 -4.37 4.59 9.98
C LYS A 36 -5.15 3.57 9.16
N TRP A 37 -5.32 3.82 7.87
CA TRP A 37 -6.02 2.91 6.96
C TRP A 37 -5.27 1.56 6.85
N CYS A 38 -3.95 1.58 6.74
CA CYS A 38 -3.12 0.37 6.75
C CYS A 38 -3.27 -0.43 8.04
N ALA A 39 -3.27 0.23 9.19
CA ALA A 39 -3.46 -0.42 10.49
C ALA A 39 -4.85 -1.06 10.62
N LYS A 40 -5.90 -0.35 10.18
CA LYS A 40 -7.29 -0.82 10.19
C LYS A 40 -7.51 -2.04 9.29
N ASN A 41 -6.88 -2.05 8.12
CA ASN A 41 -6.99 -3.13 7.14
C ASN A 41 -5.92 -4.21 7.30
N GLU A 42 -5.15 -4.15 8.40
CA GLU A 42 -4.11 -5.12 8.75
C GLU A 42 -3.04 -5.35 7.66
N LEU A 43 -2.70 -4.28 6.93
CA LEU A 43 -1.65 -4.35 5.90
C LEU A 43 -0.29 -4.63 6.52
N SER A 44 0.38 -5.64 5.99
CA SER A 44 1.78 -5.91 6.24
C SER A 44 2.68 -4.83 5.61
N THR A 45 3.94 -4.81 6.02
CA THR A 45 4.96 -3.96 5.40
C THR A 45 5.10 -4.24 3.90
N ALA A 46 4.94 -5.50 3.47
CA ALA A 46 5.01 -5.86 2.05
C ALA A 46 3.84 -5.25 1.26
N ASP A 47 2.62 -5.28 1.82
CA ASP A 47 1.45 -4.67 1.20
C ASP A 47 1.62 -3.15 1.07
N GLN A 48 2.11 -2.50 2.12
CA GLN A 48 2.37 -1.06 2.13
C GLN A 48 3.42 -0.66 1.08
N HIS A 49 4.50 -1.44 0.97
CA HIS A 49 5.52 -1.24 -0.06
C HIS A 49 4.97 -1.43 -1.46
N PHE A 50 4.15 -2.46 -1.69
CA PHE A 50 3.49 -2.67 -2.97
C PHE A 50 2.67 -1.44 -3.38
N LEU A 51 1.76 -0.97 -2.52
CA LEU A 51 0.90 0.19 -2.81
C LEU A 51 1.73 1.47 -3.06
N THR A 52 2.75 1.70 -2.24
CA THR A 52 3.63 2.87 -2.39
C THR A 52 4.40 2.82 -3.71
N ASN A 53 4.97 1.65 -4.05
CA ASN A 53 5.73 1.47 -5.28
C ASN A 53 4.84 1.57 -6.52
N LEU A 54 3.60 1.08 -6.45
CA LEU A 54 2.63 1.22 -7.54
C LEU A 54 2.31 2.69 -7.80
N CYS A 55 2.09 3.46 -6.73
CA CYS A 55 1.86 4.90 -6.84
C CYS A 55 3.08 5.64 -7.40
N ILE A 56 4.31 5.22 -7.05
CA ILE A 56 5.53 5.78 -7.63
C ILE A 56 5.59 5.45 -9.12
N LEU A 57 5.36 4.21 -9.54
CA LEU A 57 5.36 3.83 -10.96
C LEU A 57 4.43 4.73 -11.80
N PHE A 58 3.18 4.88 -11.37
CA PHE A 58 2.22 5.73 -12.06
C PHE A 58 2.62 7.22 -12.03
N SER A 59 3.11 7.71 -10.88
CA SER A 59 3.54 9.11 -10.76
C SER A 59 4.76 9.40 -11.64
N MET A 60 5.69 8.45 -11.76
CA MET A 60 6.87 8.57 -12.62
C MET A 60 6.49 8.68 -14.09
N ARG A 61 5.47 7.95 -14.54
CA ARG A 61 4.92 8.07 -15.90
C ARG A 61 4.15 9.37 -16.15
N LEU A 62 3.68 10.04 -15.11
CA LEU A 62 3.07 11.38 -15.16
C LEU A 62 4.10 12.52 -15.07
N HIS A 63 5.38 12.23 -14.78
CA HIS A 63 6.40 13.24 -14.56
C HIS A 63 6.59 14.12 -15.81
N PRO A 64 6.69 15.46 -15.68
CA PRO A 64 6.79 16.35 -16.85
C PRO A 64 8.06 16.11 -17.68
N ASP A 65 9.17 15.76 -17.02
CA ASP A 65 10.46 15.54 -17.69
C ASP A 65 10.75 14.07 -18.00
N GLN A 66 9.90 13.43 -18.81
CA GLN A 66 10.09 12.02 -19.25
C GLN A 66 11.41 11.77 -19.99
N ASN A 67 12.04 12.82 -20.53
CA ASN A 67 13.31 12.72 -21.26
C ASN A 67 14.54 12.80 -20.32
N ASN A 68 14.33 13.06 -19.04
CA ASN A 68 15.43 13.09 -18.07
C ASN A 68 15.98 11.65 -17.85
N PRO A 69 17.31 11.42 -18.00
CA PRO A 69 17.90 10.09 -17.83
C PRO A 69 17.64 9.43 -16.48
N ASP A 70 17.59 10.22 -15.39
CA ASP A 70 17.33 9.69 -14.05
C ASP A 70 15.86 9.27 -13.90
N VAL A 71 14.93 10.07 -14.45
CA VAL A 71 13.50 9.73 -14.51
C VAL A 71 13.30 8.44 -15.28
N GLN A 72 13.93 8.29 -16.45
CA GLN A 72 13.86 7.06 -17.25
C GLN A 72 14.43 5.85 -16.51
N LYS A 73 15.56 6.01 -15.83
CA LYS A 73 16.18 4.94 -15.05
C LYS A 73 15.29 4.48 -13.90
N ILE A 74 14.73 5.42 -13.14
CA ILE A 74 13.83 5.11 -12.03
C ILE A 74 12.55 4.44 -12.56
N THR A 75 11.95 4.99 -13.61
CA THR A 75 10.74 4.43 -14.24
C THR A 75 10.99 2.98 -14.66
N ARG A 76 12.12 2.71 -15.33
CA ARG A 76 12.50 1.34 -15.74
C ARG A 76 12.66 0.38 -14.56
N ASN A 77 13.23 0.83 -13.44
CA ASN A 77 13.37 -0.03 -12.25
C ASN A 77 12.01 -0.45 -11.70
N PHE A 78 11.02 0.45 -11.71
CA PHE A 78 9.67 0.10 -11.27
C PHE A 78 8.95 -0.76 -12.31
N GLU A 79 9.09 -0.47 -13.59
CA GLU A 79 8.61 -1.34 -14.68
C GLU A 79 9.12 -2.77 -14.54
N GLU A 80 10.42 -2.95 -14.27
CA GLU A 80 11.02 -4.26 -13.99
C GLU A 80 10.47 -4.91 -12.71
N LEU A 81 10.25 -4.14 -11.65
CA LEU A 81 9.67 -4.63 -10.38
C LEU A 81 8.25 -5.17 -10.57
N PHE A 82 7.46 -4.52 -11.42
CA PHE A 82 6.07 -4.90 -11.72
C PHE A 82 5.97 -5.83 -12.96
N GLU A 83 7.10 -6.13 -13.61
CA GLU A 83 7.17 -6.91 -14.86
C GLU A 83 6.29 -6.35 -15.99
N VAL A 84 6.20 -5.02 -16.08
CA VAL A 84 5.40 -4.30 -17.09
C VAL A 84 6.24 -3.32 -17.87
N THR A 85 6.05 -3.23 -19.18
CA THR A 85 6.81 -2.33 -20.06
C THR A 85 5.96 -1.22 -20.66
N ASP A 86 4.66 -1.43 -20.76
CA ASP A 86 3.71 -0.42 -21.21
C ASP A 86 2.34 -0.70 -20.62
N PHE A 87 1.70 0.35 -20.10
CA PHE A 87 0.37 0.28 -19.51
C PHE A 87 -0.31 1.64 -19.61
N GLU A 88 -1.64 1.65 -19.65
CA GLU A 88 -2.43 2.87 -19.70
C GLU A 88 -2.44 3.57 -18.34
N LEU A 89 -2.23 4.89 -18.33
CA LEU A 89 -2.38 5.70 -17.10
C LEU A 89 -3.86 5.99 -16.84
N SER A 90 -4.59 4.96 -16.45
CA SER A 90 -6.02 5.02 -16.11
C SER A 90 -6.27 4.48 -14.70
N TYR A 91 -7.42 4.86 -14.15
CA TYR A 91 -7.87 4.30 -12.88
C TYR A 91 -8.11 2.79 -12.99
N GLU A 92 -8.66 2.34 -14.11
CA GLU A 92 -8.96 0.94 -14.36
C GLU A 92 -7.70 0.07 -14.33
N GLU A 93 -6.60 0.55 -14.93
CA GLU A 93 -5.33 -0.19 -14.91
C GLU A 93 -4.72 -0.16 -13.51
N PHE A 94 -4.80 0.96 -12.79
CA PHE A 94 -4.35 1.05 -11.40
C PHE A 94 -5.11 0.07 -10.49
N GLU A 95 -6.44 0.03 -10.61
CA GLU A 95 -7.30 -0.90 -9.88
C GLU A 95 -6.95 -2.35 -10.20
N LYS A 96 -6.68 -2.65 -11.46
CA LYS A 96 -6.28 -3.99 -11.91
C LYS A 96 -4.96 -4.45 -11.26
N PHE A 97 -3.93 -3.59 -11.18
CA PHE A 97 -2.70 -3.93 -10.46
C PHE A 97 -2.96 -4.30 -9.00
N ILE A 98 -3.82 -3.54 -8.32
CA ILE A 98 -4.20 -3.83 -6.93
C ILE A 98 -4.93 -5.18 -6.86
N LYS A 99 -5.93 -5.41 -7.71
CA LYS A 99 -6.68 -6.68 -7.74
C LYS A 99 -5.77 -7.88 -8.01
N ASP A 100 -4.86 -7.78 -8.97
CA ASP A 100 -3.93 -8.85 -9.33
C ASP A 100 -3.00 -9.20 -8.15
N TYR A 101 -2.49 -8.18 -7.44
CA TYR A 101 -1.70 -8.39 -6.23
C TYR A 101 -2.54 -9.05 -5.11
N GLN A 102 -3.76 -8.59 -4.90
CA GLN A 102 -4.64 -9.16 -3.87
C GLN A 102 -5.01 -10.61 -4.17
N LEU A 103 -5.29 -10.96 -5.42
CA LEU A 103 -5.55 -12.35 -5.82
C LEU A 103 -4.36 -13.27 -5.55
N LYS A 104 -3.14 -12.76 -5.73
CA LYS A 104 -1.91 -13.52 -5.53
C LYS A 104 -1.52 -13.67 -4.06
N GLU A 105 -1.53 -12.57 -3.31
CA GLU A 105 -0.94 -12.49 -1.97
C GLU A 105 -1.98 -12.39 -0.84
N ARG A 106 -3.20 -11.91 -1.13
CA ARG A 106 -4.25 -11.57 -0.16
C ARG A 106 -5.66 -11.98 -0.60
N PRO A 107 -5.93 -13.26 -0.92
CA PRO A 107 -7.17 -13.68 -1.61
C PRO A 107 -8.48 -13.49 -0.80
N ILE A 108 -8.39 -13.09 0.47
CA ILE A 108 -9.53 -12.92 1.39
C ILE A 108 -9.80 -11.43 1.65
N HIS A 109 -8.88 -10.54 1.28
CA HIS A 109 -9.03 -9.10 1.50
C HIS A 109 -9.29 -8.43 0.17
N GLU A 110 -10.19 -7.44 0.18
CA GLU A 110 -10.47 -6.58 -0.97
C GLU A 110 -10.19 -5.14 -0.53
N TRP A 111 -9.31 -4.45 -1.25
CA TRP A 111 -8.96 -3.07 -1.00
C TRP A 111 -9.57 -2.25 -2.11
N ASP A 112 -10.35 -1.25 -1.75
CA ASP A 112 -10.88 -0.32 -2.74
C ASP A 112 -9.73 0.57 -3.23
N ALA A 113 -9.39 0.45 -4.51
CA ALA A 113 -8.33 1.24 -5.15
C ALA A 113 -8.58 2.75 -5.05
N ARG A 114 -9.86 3.17 -5.06
CA ARG A 114 -10.25 4.56 -4.84
C ARG A 114 -9.92 5.00 -3.42
N GLU A 115 -10.32 4.20 -2.43
CA GLU A 115 -10.03 4.48 -1.02
C GLU A 115 -8.51 4.57 -0.78
N VAL A 116 -7.73 3.68 -1.39
CA VAL A 116 -6.26 3.73 -1.33
C VAL A 116 -5.72 5.08 -1.83
N LEU A 117 -6.14 5.51 -3.02
CA LEU A 117 -5.70 6.79 -3.61
C LEU A 117 -6.14 7.98 -2.76
N GLU A 118 -7.35 7.95 -2.21
CA GLU A 118 -7.87 8.97 -1.30
C GLU A 118 -7.04 9.06 -0.02
N LYS A 119 -6.75 7.93 0.64
CA LYS A 119 -5.96 7.92 1.88
C LYS A 119 -4.51 8.30 1.69
N LEU A 120 -3.91 7.94 0.57
CA LEU A 120 -2.59 8.44 0.20
C LEU A 120 -2.61 9.96 0.03
N ALA A 121 -3.57 10.50 -0.74
CA ALA A 121 -3.68 11.94 -0.97
C ALA A 121 -3.97 12.74 0.31
N GLU A 122 -4.87 12.25 1.18
CA GLU A 122 -5.14 12.82 2.50
C GLU A 122 -3.87 12.85 3.39
N SER A 123 -2.92 11.95 3.13
CA SER A 123 -1.61 11.90 3.81
C SER A 123 -0.54 12.76 3.13
N ASN A 124 -0.93 13.65 2.21
CA ASN A 124 -0.05 14.42 1.34
C ASN A 124 0.90 13.54 0.49
N ARG A 125 0.47 12.32 0.15
CA ARG A 125 1.19 11.40 -0.75
C ARG A 125 0.40 11.27 -2.04
N SER A 126 1.05 11.32 -3.21
CA SER A 126 0.39 11.03 -4.50
C SER A 126 -0.87 11.86 -4.80
N ILE A 127 -0.89 13.14 -4.39
CA ILE A 127 -2.04 14.07 -4.61
C ILE A 127 -2.35 14.20 -6.11
N GLU A 128 -1.33 14.52 -6.90
CA GLU A 128 -1.45 14.69 -8.35
C GLU A 128 -1.92 13.40 -9.03
N LEU A 129 -1.46 12.24 -8.56
CA LEU A 129 -1.89 10.95 -9.07
C LEU A 129 -3.39 10.72 -8.83
N LYS A 130 -3.87 10.99 -7.60
CA LYS A 130 -5.30 10.90 -7.31
C LYS A 130 -6.10 11.83 -8.22
N GLU A 131 -5.67 13.08 -8.36
CA GLU A 131 -6.33 14.05 -9.24
C GLU A 131 -6.36 13.60 -10.70
N LYS A 132 -5.31 12.94 -11.19
CA LYS A 132 -5.25 12.46 -12.57
C LYS A 132 -6.07 11.20 -12.81
N LEU A 133 -6.11 10.27 -11.86
CA LEU A 133 -6.81 9.00 -12.04
C LEU A 133 -8.30 9.10 -11.70
N LEU A 134 -8.69 9.96 -10.77
CA LEU A 134 -10.09 10.05 -10.30
C LEU A 134 -10.88 11.23 -10.91
N SER A 135 -10.28 12.02 -11.81
CA SER A 135 -10.96 13.09 -12.56
C SER A 135 -11.72 12.56 -13.77
#